data_AF-A0A137PBA2-F1
#
_entry.id   AF-A0A137PBA2-F1
#
_cell.length_a   1.000
_cell.length_b   1.000
_cell.length_c   1.000
_cell.angle_alpha   90.00
_cell.angle_beta   90.00
_cell.angle_gamma   90.00
#
_symmetry.space_group_name_H-M   'P 1'
#
loop_
_entity.id
_entity.type
_entity.pdbx_description
1 polymer ?
#
loop_
_entity_poly.entity_id
_entity_poly.type
_entity_poly.pdbx_seq_one_letter_code
_entity_poly.pdbx_strand_id
1 'polypeptide(L)'
;MQSLYHSLPLARCEDCHQNNQWLSICIQCFYMGCDTQLNNSHISYHLKQTQHAFSYNFQLKLIYCNLCENYILNSQIYHLIKFTKLILKLQLLNQSLNWLKSDTILNGFYFQKDLIKSHGNNQCKLIRGLRNLGSTCFLNSILQTFAHNRLLVDYYEKLDHMHDDFDSEFGGDGGNSMDENACLSCELTNFILDYYSDNFTPISPTNFLHKLWSTSKHLAGYHEHDAHELLMAVLNRLHEEDENHSSNSLECKCIIHQTFSGVLKSEVTCEACNTTTSTSDPFLDLSLHIEDSNNGEGFTLHDCLMKYIHPEPLPPDSYNCSSCNKPRQATKQMKLSKLPKVLCIQFKRFSQYPTPSKIDTPIQLPKYLDLLQYSHSNEESTPGLSPYQYQLFAVVNHIGSLDTGHYVNYCWNRNRWYLFNDQEIQLANDEEVYNSNPYLCFYMLSTLLTDNLGRGD
;
A
#
# COMPACT_ATOMS: atom_id res chain seq x y z
N MET A 1 22.47 11.57 13.95
CA MET A 1 22.59 10.10 13.71
C MET A 1 23.18 9.75 12.33
N GLN A 2 24.01 10.62 11.72
CA GLN A 2 24.58 10.41 10.38
C GLN A 2 26.08 10.04 10.36
N SER A 3 26.76 9.96 11.51
CA SER A 3 28.24 9.83 11.56
C SER A 3 28.78 8.43 11.84
N LEU A 4 27.94 7.39 11.97
CA LEU A 4 28.38 6.03 12.34
C LEU A 4 28.53 5.05 11.15
N TYR A 5 28.07 5.41 9.95
CA TYR A 5 28.19 4.54 8.77
C TYR A 5 29.61 4.55 8.15
N HIS A 6 30.38 5.61 8.34
CA HIS A 6 31.68 5.80 7.68
C HIS A 6 32.88 5.16 8.43
N SER A 7 32.68 4.56 9.59
CA SER A 7 33.77 4.03 10.44
C SER A 7 33.62 2.56 10.83
N LEU A 8 32.79 1.80 10.12
CA LEU A 8 32.69 0.34 10.33
C LEU A 8 33.81 -0.37 9.55
N PRO A 9 34.58 -1.29 10.17
CA PRO A 9 35.42 -2.22 9.42
C PRO A 9 34.49 -3.01 8.51
N LEU A 10 34.74 -2.88 7.22
CA LEU A 10 33.90 -3.39 6.14
C LEU A 10 33.59 -4.88 6.37
N ALA A 11 32.34 -5.20 6.71
CA ALA A 11 31.86 -6.57 6.82
C ALA A 11 32.08 -7.26 5.46
N ARG A 12 32.59 -8.50 5.46
CA ARG A 12 32.95 -9.23 4.24
C ARG A 12 32.31 -10.60 4.25
N CYS A 13 32.00 -11.11 3.06
CA CYS A 13 31.59 -12.49 2.92
C CYS A 13 32.72 -13.42 3.41
N GLU A 14 32.37 -14.46 4.17
CA GLU A 14 33.34 -15.43 4.68
C GLU A 14 33.99 -16.27 3.58
N ASP A 15 33.30 -16.48 2.44
CA ASP A 15 33.83 -17.29 1.34
C ASP A 15 34.65 -16.47 0.33
N CYS A 16 34.07 -15.40 -0.23
CA CYS A 16 34.74 -14.65 -1.28
C CYS A 16 35.54 -13.44 -0.78
N HIS A 17 35.42 -13.10 0.51
CA HIS A 17 36.02 -11.93 1.15
C HIS A 17 35.72 -10.59 0.46
N GLN A 18 34.76 -10.59 -0.48
CA GLN A 18 34.31 -9.39 -1.14
C GLN A 18 33.47 -8.56 -0.20
N ASN A 19 33.66 -7.28 -0.35
CA ASN A 19 33.00 -6.26 0.40
C ASN A 19 31.80 -5.80 -0.43
N ASN A 20 30.69 -6.51 -0.28
CA ASN A 20 29.54 -6.35 -1.15
C ASN A 20 28.44 -5.60 -0.40
N GLN A 21 27.70 -4.72 -1.09
CA GLN A 21 26.56 -4.03 -0.47
C GLN A 21 25.44 -5.00 -0.09
N TRP A 22 25.41 -6.18 -0.73
CA TRP A 22 24.42 -7.23 -0.52
C TRP A 22 25.02 -8.32 0.37
N LEU A 23 25.12 -8.05 1.66
CA LEU A 23 25.55 -9.01 2.67
C LEU A 23 24.37 -9.49 3.50
N SER A 24 24.37 -10.78 3.80
CA SER A 24 23.37 -11.42 4.65
C SER A 24 24.04 -12.26 5.72
N ILE A 25 23.43 -12.33 6.91
CA ILE A 25 23.89 -13.14 8.03
C ILE A 25 22.91 -14.27 8.30
N CYS A 26 23.40 -15.50 8.41
CA CYS A 26 22.58 -16.62 8.85
C CYS A 26 22.20 -16.42 10.32
N ILE A 27 20.91 -16.41 10.65
CA ILE A 27 20.47 -16.13 12.02
C ILE A 27 20.82 -17.28 12.98
N GLN A 28 20.92 -18.50 12.44
CA GLN A 28 21.15 -19.71 13.23
C GLN A 28 22.61 -19.97 13.59
N CYS A 29 23.57 -19.45 12.81
CA CYS A 29 24.99 -19.71 13.03
C CYS A 29 25.90 -18.51 12.84
N PHE A 30 25.33 -17.35 12.51
CA PHE A 30 26.02 -16.08 12.28
C PHE A 30 27.00 -16.06 11.10
N TYR A 31 26.96 -17.07 10.24
CA TYR A 31 27.72 -17.10 8.99
C TYR A 31 27.35 -15.91 8.11
N MET A 32 28.35 -15.16 7.61
CA MET A 32 28.14 -14.03 6.71
C MET A 32 28.43 -14.40 5.25
N GLY A 33 27.39 -14.37 4.41
CA GLY A 33 27.47 -14.66 2.98
C GLY A 33 27.09 -13.45 2.13
N CYS A 34 27.69 -13.30 0.94
CA CYS A 34 27.15 -12.36 -0.03
C CYS A 34 25.85 -12.90 -0.63
N ASP A 35 24.90 -12.00 -0.81
CA ASP A 35 23.55 -12.25 -1.32
C ASP A 35 23.45 -11.71 -2.74
N THR A 36 24.17 -12.35 -3.66
CA THR A 36 24.19 -11.93 -5.06
C THR A 36 23.09 -12.64 -5.84
N GLN A 37 22.23 -11.81 -6.40
CA GLN A 37 21.10 -12.18 -7.24
C GLN A 37 21.50 -12.98 -8.52
N LEU A 38 22.81 -13.04 -8.83
CA LEU A 38 23.43 -13.78 -9.93
C LEU A 38 24.08 -15.07 -9.41
N ASN A 39 23.42 -16.23 -9.52
CA ASN A 39 23.90 -17.64 -9.39
C ASN A 39 25.01 -18.03 -8.36
N ASN A 40 25.50 -17.11 -7.53
CA ASN A 40 26.68 -17.21 -6.67
C ASN A 40 26.40 -16.58 -5.29
N SER A 41 25.14 -16.62 -4.83
CA SER A 41 24.79 -16.19 -3.46
C SER A 41 25.33 -17.21 -2.46
N HIS A 42 26.41 -16.84 -1.77
CA HIS A 42 27.00 -17.68 -0.72
C HIS A 42 26.07 -17.87 0.47
N ILE A 43 25.23 -16.87 0.79
CA ILE A 43 24.22 -17.05 1.83
C ILE A 43 23.17 -18.08 1.42
N SER A 44 22.68 -18.03 0.17
CA SER A 44 21.71 -19.02 -0.31
C SER A 44 22.31 -20.42 -0.37
N TYR A 45 23.57 -20.54 -0.82
CA TYR A 45 24.28 -21.82 -0.81
C TYR A 45 24.44 -22.36 0.62
N HIS A 46 24.88 -21.52 1.54
CA HIS A 46 25.01 -21.86 2.96
C HIS A 46 23.69 -22.38 3.54
N LEU A 47 22.59 -21.65 3.36
CA LEU A 47 21.28 -22.03 3.88
C LEU A 47 20.82 -23.39 3.31
N LYS A 48 21.03 -23.64 2.01
CA LYS A 48 20.71 -24.91 1.36
C LYS A 48 21.57 -26.07 1.88
N GLN A 49 22.87 -25.87 2.04
CA GLN A 49 23.77 -26.92 2.51
C GLN A 49 23.54 -27.29 3.98
N THR A 50 23.33 -26.29 4.82
CA THR A 50 23.17 -26.47 6.28
C THR A 50 21.73 -26.78 6.68
N GLN A 51 20.77 -26.64 5.75
CA GLN A 51 19.33 -26.64 6.05
C GLN A 51 18.96 -25.60 7.12
N HIS A 52 19.74 -24.51 7.19
CA HIS A 52 19.36 -23.34 7.95
C HIS A 52 18.17 -22.64 7.27
N ALA A 53 17.33 -22.04 8.09
CA ALA A 53 16.00 -21.59 7.70
C ALA A 53 16.01 -20.10 7.38
N PHE A 54 16.83 -19.30 8.07
CA PHE A 54 16.73 -17.86 8.04
C PHE A 54 18.06 -17.14 7.87
N SER A 55 18.07 -16.12 7.03
CA SER A 55 19.15 -15.12 6.99
C SER A 55 18.59 -13.71 7.02
N TYR A 56 19.26 -12.81 7.73
CA TYR A 56 18.95 -11.39 7.71
C TYR A 56 19.82 -10.68 6.67
N ASN A 57 19.20 -9.99 5.71
CA ASN A 57 19.90 -9.19 4.71
C ASN A 57 20.11 -7.76 5.26
N PHE A 58 21.37 -7.31 5.31
CA PHE A 58 21.72 -6.02 5.90
C PHE A 58 21.23 -4.82 5.08
N GLN A 59 21.15 -4.99 3.76
CA GLN A 59 20.73 -3.94 2.84
C GLN A 59 19.21 -3.80 2.84
N LEU A 60 18.51 -4.91 2.61
CA LEU A 60 17.04 -4.95 2.55
C LEU A 60 16.41 -4.82 3.94
N LYS A 61 17.17 -5.10 5.01
CA LYS A 61 16.68 -5.16 6.39
C LYS A 61 15.52 -6.15 6.56
N LEU A 62 15.49 -7.18 5.72
CA LEU A 62 14.50 -8.24 5.71
C LEU A 62 15.12 -9.58 6.10
N ILE A 63 14.28 -10.49 6.59
CA ILE A 63 14.67 -11.86 6.88
C ILE A 63 14.25 -12.75 5.71
N TYR A 64 15.20 -13.39 5.05
CA TYR A 64 14.96 -14.39 4.03
C TYR A 64 14.68 -15.74 4.68
N CYS A 65 13.64 -16.43 4.22
CA CYS A 65 13.32 -17.81 4.57
C CYS A 65 13.78 -18.74 3.45
N ASN A 66 14.70 -19.66 3.76
CA ASN A 66 15.19 -20.69 2.85
C ASN A 66 14.09 -21.71 2.48
N LEU A 67 13.17 -22.00 3.40
CA LEU A 67 12.09 -22.96 3.16
C LEU A 67 11.02 -22.40 2.19
N CYS A 68 10.75 -21.11 2.29
CA CYS A 68 9.79 -20.43 1.41
C CYS A 68 10.43 -19.79 0.18
N GLU A 69 11.76 -19.86 0.09
CA GLU A 69 12.60 -19.19 -0.89
C GLU A 69 12.27 -17.69 -1.06
N ASN A 70 11.87 -17.00 0.02
CA ASN A 70 11.40 -15.61 -0.04
C ASN A 70 11.61 -14.84 1.28
N TYR A 71 11.56 -13.52 1.23
CA TYR A 71 11.64 -12.66 2.42
C TYR A 71 10.34 -12.69 3.24
N ILE A 72 10.51 -12.72 4.56
CA ILE A 72 9.46 -12.69 5.56
C ILE A 72 9.27 -11.25 6.01
N LEU A 73 8.02 -10.79 5.95
CA LEU A 73 7.60 -9.45 6.34
C LEU A 73 6.81 -9.43 7.65
N ASN A 74 6.84 -10.52 8.42
CA ASN A 74 6.08 -10.68 9.67
C ASN A 74 6.66 -9.77 10.79
N SER A 75 5.82 -8.94 11.39
CA SER A 75 6.14 -8.03 12.51
C SER A 75 6.67 -8.74 13.77
N GLN A 76 6.30 -9.99 14.05
CA GLN A 76 6.83 -10.75 15.18
C GLN A 76 8.35 -11.02 15.07
N ILE A 77 8.89 -10.97 13.84
CA ILE A 77 10.30 -11.17 13.54
C ILE A 77 11.12 -9.87 13.74
N TYR A 78 10.48 -8.73 14.04
CA TYR A 78 11.17 -7.47 14.35
C TYR A 78 12.09 -7.57 15.57
N HIS A 79 11.76 -8.44 16.53
CA HIS A 79 12.63 -8.77 17.67
C HIS A 79 13.95 -9.40 17.21
N LEU A 80 13.92 -10.26 16.18
CA LEU A 80 15.13 -10.86 15.60
C LEU A 80 15.99 -9.77 14.94
N ILE A 81 15.38 -8.84 14.20
CA ILE A 81 16.10 -7.71 13.57
C ILE A 81 16.78 -6.81 14.63
N LYS A 82 16.06 -6.45 15.71
CA LYS A 82 16.63 -5.69 16.84
C LYS A 82 17.79 -6.44 17.50
N PHE A 83 17.66 -7.76 17.68
CA PHE A 83 18.68 -8.60 18.30
C PHE A 83 19.91 -8.81 17.40
N THR A 84 19.74 -9.01 16.09
CA THR A 84 20.86 -9.08 15.13
C THR A 84 21.65 -7.77 15.11
N LYS A 85 20.96 -6.61 15.17
CA LYS A 85 21.62 -5.30 15.31
C LYS A 85 22.39 -5.17 16.63
N LEU A 86 21.90 -5.78 17.71
CA LEU A 86 22.59 -5.82 19.00
C LEU A 86 23.83 -6.73 18.97
N ILE A 87 23.73 -7.92 18.36
CA ILE A 87 24.87 -8.84 18.19
C ILE A 87 25.98 -8.20 17.35
N LEU A 88 25.62 -7.51 16.25
CA LEU A 88 26.58 -6.75 15.46
C LEU A 88 27.26 -5.65 16.27
N LYS A 89 26.50 -4.91 17.10
CA LYS A 89 27.07 -3.93 18.04
C LYS A 89 28.06 -4.58 19.02
N LEU A 90 27.77 -5.79 19.50
CA LEU A 90 28.64 -6.52 20.42
C LEU A 90 29.89 -7.12 19.73
N GLN A 91 29.76 -7.56 18.47
CA GLN A 91 30.87 -7.94 17.60
C GLN A 91 31.86 -6.79 17.39
N LEU A 92 31.34 -5.57 17.18
CA LEU A 92 32.14 -4.36 16.99
C LEU A 92 32.87 -3.90 18.26
N LEU A 93 32.42 -4.33 19.44
CA LEU A 93 33.05 -4.02 20.73
C LEU A 93 34.17 -5.00 21.13
N ASN A 94 34.54 -5.92 20.23
CA ASN A 94 35.66 -6.85 20.40
C ASN A 94 35.57 -7.71 21.69
N GLN A 95 34.35 -7.98 22.16
CA GLN A 95 34.12 -8.98 23.20
C GLN A 95 34.02 -10.35 22.55
N SER A 96 34.79 -11.34 23.03
CA SER A 96 34.76 -12.69 22.48
C SER A 96 33.33 -13.27 22.52
N LEU A 97 32.73 -13.53 21.37
CA LEU A 97 31.35 -14.05 21.26
C LEU A 97 31.23 -15.54 21.60
N ASN A 98 32.24 -16.10 22.28
CA ASN A 98 32.23 -17.50 22.70
C ASN A 98 31.08 -17.80 23.67
N TRP A 99 30.58 -16.81 24.42
CA TRP A 99 29.40 -16.96 25.27
C TRP A 99 28.09 -17.13 24.49
N LEU A 100 28.01 -16.61 23.25
CA LEU A 100 26.87 -16.76 22.34
C LEU A 100 26.76 -18.18 21.75
N LYS A 101 27.87 -18.93 21.75
CA LYS A 101 27.91 -20.36 21.43
C LYS A 101 27.56 -21.25 22.62
N SER A 102 27.26 -20.69 23.79
CA SER A 102 26.83 -21.49 24.93
C SER A 102 25.42 -22.04 24.70
N ASP A 103 25.23 -23.33 25.01
CA ASP A 103 23.96 -24.03 24.87
C ASP A 103 22.81 -23.31 25.57
N THR A 104 23.08 -22.50 26.61
CA THR A 104 22.07 -21.77 27.37
C THR A 104 21.38 -20.67 26.55
N ILE A 105 22.09 -20.01 25.65
CA ILE A 105 21.52 -18.97 24.77
C ILE A 105 20.90 -19.62 23.55
N LEU A 106 21.57 -20.62 22.95
CA LEU A 106 21.02 -21.53 21.93
C LEU A 106 19.71 -22.19 22.39
N ASN A 107 19.54 -22.48 23.68
CA ASN A 107 18.30 -22.99 24.27
C ASN A 107 17.19 -21.91 24.39
N GLY A 108 17.54 -20.63 24.51
CA GLY A 108 16.60 -19.53 24.28
C GLY A 108 16.11 -19.47 22.82
N PHE A 109 16.92 -19.94 21.87
CA PHE A 109 16.50 -20.13 20.46
C PHE A 109 15.64 -21.39 20.26
N TYR A 110 15.56 -22.34 21.20
CA TYR A 110 14.69 -23.53 21.05
C TYR A 110 13.19 -23.20 21.13
N PHE A 111 12.80 -22.00 21.59
CA PHE A 111 11.45 -21.47 21.38
C PHE A 111 11.09 -21.32 19.90
N GLN A 112 12.10 -21.36 19.00
CA GLN A 112 11.91 -21.31 17.55
C GLN A 112 11.84 -22.69 16.90
N LYS A 113 12.13 -23.80 17.58
CA LYS A 113 11.91 -25.13 16.98
C LYS A 113 10.42 -25.41 16.80
N ASP A 114 9.57 -24.86 17.67
CA ASP A 114 8.12 -24.97 17.56
C ASP A 114 7.54 -23.98 16.52
N LEU A 115 8.14 -22.78 16.36
CA LEU A 115 7.86 -21.88 15.21
C LEU A 115 8.30 -22.50 13.87
N ILE A 116 9.47 -23.15 13.82
CA ILE A 116 9.99 -23.82 12.61
C ILE A 116 9.18 -25.09 12.28
N LYS A 117 8.71 -25.83 13.30
CA LYS A 117 7.83 -26.99 13.12
C LYS A 117 6.39 -26.60 12.76
N SER A 118 5.87 -25.49 13.28
CA SER A 118 4.54 -24.98 12.90
C SER A 118 4.52 -24.49 11.45
N HIS A 119 5.60 -23.83 11.01
CA HIS A 119 5.76 -23.27 9.67
C HIS A 119 6.01 -24.30 8.55
N GLY A 120 6.04 -25.60 8.88
CA GLY A 120 6.25 -26.68 7.93
C GLY A 120 5.06 -26.88 6.97
N ASN A 121 5.35 -26.70 5.68
CA ASN A 121 4.62 -27.19 4.50
C ASN A 121 3.34 -26.50 3.99
N ASN A 122 2.74 -25.50 4.64
CA ASN A 122 1.62 -24.73 4.04
C ASN A 122 1.53 -23.24 4.47
N GLN A 123 2.45 -22.75 5.30
CA GLN A 123 2.28 -21.48 6.06
C GLN A 123 3.06 -20.27 5.51
N CYS A 124 3.37 -20.24 4.22
CA CYS A 124 3.85 -19.03 3.55
C CYS A 124 2.74 -18.29 2.76
N LYS A 125 1.48 -18.44 3.19
CA LYS A 125 0.31 -17.69 2.72
C LYS A 125 -0.21 -16.79 3.83
N LEU A 126 0.37 -15.59 3.98
CA LEU A 126 -0.22 -14.51 4.79
C LEU A 126 -1.36 -13.84 3.98
N ILE A 127 -2.40 -14.60 3.67
CA ILE A 127 -3.63 -14.10 3.04
C ILE A 127 -4.81 -14.69 3.79
N ARG A 128 -5.77 -13.84 4.15
CA ARG A 128 -6.98 -14.23 4.88
C ARG A 128 -8.19 -13.64 4.21
N GLY A 129 -9.27 -14.40 4.16
CA GLY A 129 -10.57 -13.92 3.69
C GLY A 129 -11.28 -13.15 4.79
N LEU A 130 -12.27 -12.34 4.43
CA LEU A 130 -13.10 -11.58 5.38
C LEU A 130 -14.54 -12.08 5.31
N ARG A 131 -15.14 -12.40 6.45
CA ARG A 131 -16.52 -12.91 6.45
C ARG A 131 -17.47 -11.81 5.99
N ASN A 132 -18.44 -12.20 5.15
CA ASN A 132 -19.56 -11.32 4.85
C ASN A 132 -20.52 -11.32 6.04
N LEU A 133 -20.79 -10.14 6.60
CA LEU A 133 -21.66 -9.96 7.78
C LEU A 133 -23.08 -9.50 7.38
N GLY A 134 -23.47 -9.75 6.13
CA GLY A 134 -24.78 -9.43 5.55
C GLY A 134 -24.60 -8.85 4.15
N SER A 135 -24.22 -7.57 4.10
CA SER A 135 -23.99 -6.81 2.86
C SER A 135 -22.61 -6.15 2.87
N THR A 136 -21.61 -6.75 3.52
CA THR A 136 -20.33 -6.09 3.82
C THR A 136 -19.24 -6.31 2.77
N CYS A 137 -19.58 -6.76 1.56
CA CYS A 137 -18.60 -7.00 0.50
C CYS A 137 -17.88 -5.70 0.08
N PHE A 138 -18.58 -4.55 0.10
CA PHE A 138 -17.97 -3.23 -0.13
C PHE A 138 -16.87 -2.95 0.91
N LEU A 139 -17.13 -3.20 2.19
CA LEU A 139 -16.14 -3.09 3.27
C LEU A 139 -14.99 -4.07 3.11
N ASN A 140 -15.31 -5.34 2.86
CA ASN A 140 -14.31 -6.39 2.73
C ASN A 140 -13.35 -6.08 1.58
N SER A 141 -13.85 -5.59 0.45
CA SER A 141 -13.03 -5.21 -0.69
C SER A 141 -12.02 -4.10 -0.34
N ILE A 142 -12.44 -3.07 0.40
CA ILE A 142 -11.56 -1.96 0.82
C ILE A 142 -10.55 -2.40 1.89
N LEU A 143 -10.98 -3.17 2.90
CA LEU A 143 -10.08 -3.68 3.93
C LEU A 143 -9.00 -4.61 3.36
N GLN A 144 -9.33 -5.44 2.37
CA GLN A 144 -8.33 -6.24 1.65
C GLN A 144 -7.31 -5.36 0.93
N THR A 145 -7.74 -4.26 0.32
CA THR A 145 -6.82 -3.29 -0.31
C THR A 145 -5.88 -2.66 0.72
N PHE A 146 -6.39 -2.29 1.91
CA PHE A 146 -5.54 -1.75 2.97
C PHE A 146 -4.56 -2.77 3.53
N ALA A 147 -4.99 -4.02 3.73
CA ALA A 147 -4.10 -5.10 4.12
C ALA A 147 -2.99 -5.38 3.10
N HIS A 148 -3.20 -5.07 1.82
CA HIS A 148 -2.16 -5.23 0.78
C HIS A 148 -1.43 -3.93 0.43
N ASN A 149 -1.78 -2.81 1.06
CA ASN A 149 -1.05 -1.56 0.92
C ASN A 149 0.10 -1.54 1.93
N ARG A 150 1.32 -1.83 1.45
CA ARG A 150 2.50 -1.95 2.30
C ARG A 150 2.78 -0.71 3.15
N LEU A 151 2.49 0.49 2.65
CA LEU A 151 2.71 1.73 3.41
C LEU A 151 1.80 1.84 4.63
N LEU A 152 0.54 1.45 4.48
CA LEU A 152 -0.41 1.41 5.60
C LEU A 152 -0.05 0.30 6.58
N VAL A 153 0.28 -0.89 6.09
CA VAL A 153 0.74 -2.01 6.92
C VAL A 153 1.97 -1.61 7.74
N ASP A 154 3.01 -1.06 7.10
CA ASP A 154 4.25 -0.63 7.78
C ASP A 154 4.04 0.51 8.79
N TYR A 155 2.97 1.29 8.65
CA TYR A 155 2.60 2.34 9.60
C TYR A 155 1.89 1.73 10.81
N TYR A 156 0.83 0.95 10.57
CA TYR A 156 0.00 0.38 11.64
C TYR A 156 0.70 -0.75 12.42
N GLU A 157 1.62 -1.50 11.80
CA GLU A 157 2.45 -2.49 12.51
C GLU A 157 3.43 -1.88 13.52
N LYS A 158 3.80 -0.60 13.36
CA LYS A 158 4.69 0.08 14.31
C LYS A 158 3.99 0.46 15.61
N LEU A 159 2.66 0.35 15.66
CA LEU A 159 1.82 0.83 16.77
C LEU A 159 1.99 2.33 17.01
N ASP A 160 2.33 3.10 15.97
CA ASP A 160 2.53 4.55 16.05
C ASP A 160 1.21 5.29 16.39
N HIS A 161 0.07 4.62 16.25
CA HIS A 161 -1.26 5.13 16.61
C HIS A 161 -2.00 4.12 17.50
N MET A 162 -1.55 3.98 18.75
CA MET A 162 -2.24 3.23 19.80
C MET A 162 -2.53 4.17 20.96
N HIS A 163 -3.77 4.21 21.41
CA HIS A 163 -4.13 4.87 22.67
C HIS A 163 -3.87 3.88 23.82
N ASP A 164 -3.09 4.27 24.82
CA ASP A 164 -2.83 3.44 25.99
C ASP A 164 -4.13 3.27 26.80
N ASP A 165 -4.69 2.05 26.85
CA ASP A 165 -5.85 1.69 27.69
C ASP A 165 -5.56 1.76 29.22
N PHE A 166 -4.36 2.17 29.63
CA PHE A 166 -3.84 2.02 31.00
C PHE A 166 -4.38 3.03 32.01
N ASP A 167 -5.05 4.11 31.58
CA ASP A 167 -5.58 5.14 32.50
C ASP A 167 -6.99 4.82 33.06
N SER A 168 -7.62 3.72 32.62
CA SER A 168 -8.98 3.36 33.06
C SER A 168 -9.07 2.69 34.44
N GLU A 169 -7.95 2.22 35.03
CA GLU A 169 -7.97 1.47 36.30
C GLU A 169 -7.69 2.32 37.56
N PHE A 170 -7.24 3.58 37.45
CA PHE A 170 -6.93 4.42 38.63
C PHE A 170 -7.50 5.84 38.56
N GLY A 171 -8.83 5.93 38.59
CA GLY A 171 -9.59 6.98 39.30
C GLY A 171 -9.70 8.37 38.66
N GLY A 172 -10.94 8.78 38.37
CA GLY A 172 -11.24 10.20 38.13
C GLY A 172 -12.61 10.49 37.54
N ASP A 173 -13.62 10.58 38.41
CA ASP A 173 -14.86 11.38 38.27
C ASP A 173 -15.81 11.13 37.06
N GLY A 174 -16.84 10.31 37.28
CA GLY A 174 -18.24 10.74 37.13
C GLY A 174 -18.78 11.24 35.76
N GLY A 175 -18.06 11.06 34.65
CA GLY A 175 -18.53 11.43 33.30
C GLY A 175 -19.02 10.22 32.50
N ASN A 176 -20.30 10.19 32.13
CA ASN A 176 -20.86 9.25 31.15
C ASN A 176 -20.22 9.48 29.75
N SER A 177 -19.34 8.59 29.30
CA SER A 177 -18.99 8.48 27.87
C SER A 177 -18.37 7.13 27.52
N MET A 178 -19.18 6.07 27.45
CA MET A 178 -18.80 4.78 26.83
C MET A 178 -18.38 4.88 25.34
N ASP A 179 -18.36 6.09 24.75
CA ASP A 179 -18.17 6.35 23.32
C ASP A 179 -16.85 7.10 22.98
N GLU A 180 -16.09 7.54 24.00
CA GLU A 180 -14.86 8.34 23.80
C GLU A 180 -13.59 7.51 23.50
N ASN A 181 -13.59 6.20 23.78
CA ASN A 181 -12.44 5.30 23.51
C ASN A 181 -12.45 4.63 22.12
N ALA A 182 -13.45 4.90 21.29
CA ALA A 182 -13.61 4.20 20.03
C ALA A 182 -12.87 4.97 18.90
N CYS A 183 -11.73 4.47 18.44
CA CYS A 183 -10.91 5.08 17.38
C CYS A 183 -10.88 4.17 16.14
N LEU A 184 -11.23 4.67 14.94
CA LEU A 184 -11.25 3.84 13.73
C LEU A 184 -9.84 3.40 13.33
N SER A 185 -8.86 4.26 13.55
CA SER A 185 -7.44 3.98 13.34
C SER A 185 -6.93 2.88 14.28
N CYS A 186 -7.37 2.81 15.54
CA CYS A 186 -7.09 1.67 16.43
C CYS A 186 -7.73 0.37 15.92
N GLU A 187 -8.97 0.41 15.41
CA GLU A 187 -9.61 -0.76 14.81
C GLU A 187 -8.91 -1.24 13.54
N LEU A 188 -8.37 -0.31 12.74
CA LEU A 188 -7.53 -0.65 11.60
C LEU A 188 -6.22 -1.30 12.04
N THR A 189 -5.57 -0.79 13.10
CA THR A 189 -4.40 -1.43 13.71
C THR A 189 -4.72 -2.87 14.12
N ASN A 190 -5.79 -3.07 14.88
CA ASN A 190 -6.22 -4.41 15.32
C ASN A 190 -6.49 -5.35 14.14
N PHE A 191 -7.16 -4.83 13.11
CA PHE A 191 -7.41 -5.59 11.88
C PHE A 191 -6.11 -6.02 11.19
N ILE A 192 -5.14 -5.11 11.01
CA ILE A 192 -3.85 -5.42 10.37
C ILE A 192 -3.06 -6.44 11.21
N LEU A 193 -3.03 -6.29 12.53
CA LEU A 193 -2.36 -7.23 13.43
C LEU A 193 -2.99 -8.63 13.38
N ASP A 194 -4.33 -8.71 13.38
CA ASP A 194 -5.03 -9.99 13.21
C ASP A 194 -4.74 -10.56 11.82
N TYR A 195 -4.82 -9.77 10.76
CA TYR A 195 -4.56 -10.20 9.38
C TYR A 195 -3.22 -10.92 9.20
N TYR A 196 -2.18 -10.41 9.86
CA TYR A 196 -0.83 -10.95 9.81
C TYR A 196 -0.47 -11.89 10.99
N SER A 197 -1.44 -12.26 11.82
CA SER A 197 -1.24 -13.25 12.88
C SER A 197 -1.08 -14.68 12.34
N ASP A 198 -0.72 -15.63 13.22
CA ASP A 198 -0.60 -17.05 12.88
C ASP A 198 -1.97 -17.77 12.70
N ASN A 199 -3.09 -17.02 12.77
CA ASN A 199 -4.42 -17.54 12.54
C ASN A 199 -4.79 -17.40 11.05
N PHE A 200 -5.18 -18.50 10.40
CA PHE A 200 -5.54 -18.52 8.98
C PHE A 200 -7.06 -18.51 8.72
N THR A 201 -7.87 -18.43 9.78
CA THR A 201 -9.34 -18.41 9.65
C THR A 201 -9.83 -17.08 9.05
N PRO A 202 -10.96 -17.03 8.34
CA PRO A 202 -11.50 -15.75 7.87
C PRO A 202 -11.82 -14.79 9.01
N ILE A 203 -11.44 -13.52 8.86
CA ILE A 203 -11.64 -12.46 9.87
C ILE A 203 -13.06 -11.92 9.79
N SER A 204 -13.66 -11.62 10.94
CA SER A 204 -14.89 -10.83 11.03
C SER A 204 -14.54 -9.43 11.53
N PRO A 205 -14.52 -8.39 10.68
CA PRO A 205 -14.16 -7.03 11.10
C PRO A 205 -15.33 -6.33 11.83
N THR A 206 -15.90 -6.97 12.86
CA THR A 206 -17.12 -6.51 13.54
C THR A 206 -16.91 -5.18 14.27
N ASN A 207 -15.77 -5.03 14.95
CA ASN A 207 -15.46 -3.81 15.71
C ASN A 207 -15.22 -2.63 14.77
N PHE A 208 -14.49 -2.87 13.67
CA PHE A 208 -14.29 -1.89 12.61
C PHE A 208 -15.64 -1.45 11.99
N LEU A 209 -16.50 -2.41 11.65
CA LEU A 209 -17.84 -2.12 11.09
C LEU A 209 -18.70 -1.32 12.08
N HIS A 210 -18.75 -1.73 13.34
CA HIS A 210 -19.49 -1.02 14.39
C HIS A 210 -18.99 0.42 14.55
N LYS A 211 -17.67 0.63 14.54
CA LYS A 211 -17.06 1.96 14.64
C LYS A 211 -17.34 2.81 13.41
N LEU A 212 -17.26 2.23 12.23
CA LEU A 212 -17.61 2.90 10.98
C LEU A 212 -19.06 3.39 11.01
N TRP A 213 -20.00 2.57 11.49
CA TRP A 213 -21.40 2.96 11.61
C TRP A 213 -21.63 4.10 12.61
N SER A 214 -20.85 4.15 13.70
CA SER A 214 -20.98 5.21 14.69
C SER A 214 -20.40 6.55 14.21
N THR A 215 -19.34 6.52 13.39
CA THR A 215 -18.71 7.74 12.83
C THR A 215 -19.36 8.22 11.55
N SER A 216 -19.77 7.29 10.69
CA SER A 216 -20.30 7.55 9.36
C SER A 216 -21.74 7.07 9.27
N LYS A 217 -22.66 7.84 9.88
CA LYS A 217 -24.08 7.45 10.00
C LYS A 217 -24.79 7.16 8.66
N HIS A 218 -24.32 7.73 7.55
CA HIS A 218 -24.87 7.46 6.22
C HIS A 218 -24.49 6.08 5.67
N LEU A 219 -23.41 5.47 6.19
CA LEU A 219 -22.95 4.11 5.90
C LEU A 219 -23.45 3.09 6.95
N ALA A 220 -24.29 3.53 7.88
CA ALA A 220 -24.77 2.70 8.97
C ALA A 220 -25.95 1.82 8.55
N GLY A 221 -25.93 0.57 9.03
CA GLY A 221 -27.00 -0.40 8.79
C GLY A 221 -26.59 -1.50 7.82
N TYR A 222 -27.54 -2.40 7.54
CA TYR A 222 -27.31 -3.62 6.77
C TYR A 222 -27.49 -3.44 5.25
N HIS A 223 -27.37 -2.20 4.76
CA HIS A 223 -27.58 -1.86 3.36
C HIS A 223 -26.30 -2.06 2.54
N GLU A 224 -26.48 -2.24 1.23
CA GLU A 224 -25.38 -2.18 0.27
C GLU A 224 -24.94 -0.73 0.10
N HIS A 225 -23.63 -0.49 0.01
CA HIS A 225 -23.03 0.84 -0.12
C HIS A 225 -21.97 0.85 -1.21
N ASP A 226 -21.69 2.04 -1.73
CA ASP A 226 -20.64 2.25 -2.71
C ASP A 226 -19.24 2.11 -2.06
N ALA A 227 -18.39 1.27 -2.64
CA ALA A 227 -17.04 1.03 -2.10
C ALA A 227 -16.14 2.28 -2.13
N HIS A 228 -16.34 3.21 -3.07
CA HIS A 228 -15.60 4.47 -3.13
C HIS A 228 -16.08 5.46 -2.06
N GLU A 229 -17.39 5.56 -1.83
CA GLU A 229 -17.95 6.37 -0.74
C GLU A 229 -17.39 5.90 0.61
N LEU A 230 -17.40 4.57 0.84
CA LEU A 230 -16.77 3.97 2.02
C LEU A 230 -15.28 4.33 2.09
N LEU A 231 -14.54 4.11 1.01
CA LEU A 231 -13.10 4.39 0.98
C LEU A 231 -12.84 5.83 1.41
N MET A 232 -13.58 6.79 0.88
CA MET A 232 -13.39 8.19 1.21
C MET A 232 -13.78 8.51 2.65
N ALA A 233 -14.87 7.94 3.16
CA ALA A 233 -15.26 8.09 4.55
C ALA A 233 -14.17 7.57 5.50
N VAL A 234 -13.59 6.40 5.20
CA VAL A 234 -12.50 5.83 6.01
C VAL A 234 -11.22 6.66 5.90
N LEU A 235 -10.77 7.03 4.69
CA LEU A 235 -9.56 7.84 4.52
C LEU A 235 -9.66 9.20 5.24
N ASN A 236 -10.81 9.87 5.14
CA ASN A 236 -11.03 11.13 5.85
C ASN A 236 -11.01 10.92 7.36
N ARG A 237 -11.66 9.85 7.85
CA ARG A 237 -11.68 9.57 9.29
C ARG A 237 -10.29 9.25 9.85
N LEU A 238 -9.51 8.45 9.13
CA LEU A 238 -8.12 8.14 9.51
C LEU A 238 -7.22 9.37 9.44
N HIS A 239 -7.48 10.29 8.50
CA HIS A 239 -6.79 11.58 8.45
C HIS A 239 -7.09 12.43 9.69
N GLU A 240 -8.34 12.52 10.12
CA GLU A 240 -8.75 13.28 11.31
C GLU A 240 -8.17 12.71 12.61
N GLU A 241 -8.00 11.38 12.68
CA GLU A 241 -7.49 10.68 13.87
C GLU A 241 -5.95 10.66 13.97
N ASP A 242 -5.20 10.97 12.90
CA ASP A 242 -3.72 10.98 12.94
C ASP A 242 -3.17 12.23 13.65
N GLU A 243 -2.20 12.07 14.56
CA GLU A 243 -1.60 13.19 15.30
C GLU A 243 -0.88 14.22 14.41
N ASN A 244 -0.38 13.80 13.25
CA ASN A 244 0.33 14.65 12.29
C ASN A 244 -0.61 15.30 11.26
N HIS A 245 -1.93 15.30 11.52
CA HIS A 245 -2.90 15.92 10.64
C HIS A 245 -2.76 17.45 10.60
N SER A 246 -3.11 18.03 9.45
CA SER A 246 -3.23 19.47 9.24
C SER A 246 -4.48 19.72 8.41
N SER A 247 -5.19 20.80 8.71
CA SER A 247 -6.32 21.28 7.91
C SER A 247 -5.89 21.74 6.51
N ASN A 248 -4.61 22.10 6.35
CA ASN A 248 -4.02 22.34 5.04
C ASN A 248 -3.51 21.02 4.45
N SER A 249 -4.27 20.44 3.53
CA SER A 249 -3.95 19.18 2.86
C SER A 249 -2.63 19.21 2.05
N LEU A 250 -2.17 20.39 1.64
CA LEU A 250 -0.87 20.54 0.95
C LEU A 250 0.34 20.36 1.88
N GLU A 251 0.15 20.58 3.18
CA GLU A 251 1.22 20.54 4.20
C GLU A 251 1.01 19.40 5.22
N CYS A 252 -0.09 18.65 5.10
CA CYS A 252 -0.46 17.59 6.02
C CYS A 252 0.51 16.41 5.96
N LYS A 253 0.91 15.92 7.14
CA LYS A 253 1.88 14.84 7.31
C LYS A 253 1.25 13.57 7.89
N CYS A 254 -0.06 13.46 7.96
CA CYS A 254 -0.72 12.21 8.34
C CYS A 254 -0.40 11.08 7.34
N ILE A 255 -0.52 9.83 7.78
CA ILE A 255 -0.26 8.65 6.94
C ILE A 255 -1.09 8.65 5.65
N ILE A 256 -2.34 9.13 5.73
CA ILE A 256 -3.26 9.18 4.59
C ILE A 256 -2.74 10.14 3.53
N HIS A 257 -2.40 11.38 3.88
CA HIS A 257 -1.87 12.34 2.92
C HIS A 257 -0.44 12.00 2.47
N GLN A 258 0.36 11.32 3.29
CA GLN A 258 1.67 10.82 2.85
C GLN A 258 1.57 9.65 1.85
N THR A 259 0.45 8.93 1.84
CA THR A 259 0.23 7.74 1.02
C THR A 259 -0.55 8.06 -0.26
N PHE A 260 -1.71 8.69 -0.12
CA PHE A 260 -2.70 8.86 -1.20
C PHE A 260 -2.78 10.29 -1.75
N SER A 261 -2.21 11.31 -1.07
CA SER A 261 -2.34 12.70 -1.52
C SER A 261 -1.46 13.04 -2.71
N GLY A 262 -2.10 13.44 -3.81
CA GLY A 262 -1.47 14.12 -4.92
C GLY A 262 -1.96 15.56 -5.04
N VAL A 263 -1.44 16.28 -6.04
CA VAL A 263 -1.88 17.64 -6.37
C VAL A 263 -2.10 17.73 -7.87
N LEU A 264 -3.27 18.18 -8.27
CA LEU A 264 -3.60 18.59 -9.64
C LEU A 264 -3.27 20.07 -9.82
N LYS A 265 -2.79 20.43 -11.01
CA LYS A 265 -2.69 21.82 -11.45
C LYS A 265 -3.79 22.07 -12.47
N SER A 266 -4.76 22.92 -12.11
CA SER A 266 -5.83 23.37 -13.00
C SER A 266 -5.40 24.66 -13.68
N GLU A 267 -5.18 24.60 -15.00
CA GLU A 267 -4.74 25.72 -15.83
C GLU A 267 -5.90 26.23 -16.69
N VAL A 268 -6.24 27.51 -16.58
CA VAL A 268 -7.21 28.18 -17.46
C VAL A 268 -6.45 29.13 -18.37
N THR A 269 -6.51 28.88 -19.67
CA THR A 269 -5.80 29.65 -20.69
C THR A 269 -6.77 30.41 -21.58
N CYS A 270 -6.63 31.74 -21.64
CA CYS A 270 -7.39 32.58 -22.54
C CYS A 270 -6.96 32.37 -23.98
N GLU A 271 -7.89 32.01 -24.88
CA GLU A 271 -7.56 31.73 -26.29
C GLU A 271 -7.19 32.98 -27.09
N ALA A 272 -7.59 34.18 -26.61
CA ALA A 272 -7.34 35.43 -27.31
C ALA A 272 -5.97 36.05 -27.02
N CYS A 273 -5.45 35.88 -25.80
CA CYS A 273 -4.19 36.51 -25.35
C CYS A 273 -3.18 35.55 -24.75
N ASN A 274 -3.50 34.25 -24.66
CA ASN A 274 -2.66 33.18 -24.12
C ASN A 274 -2.24 33.39 -22.65
N THR A 275 -2.92 34.25 -21.91
CA THR A 275 -2.71 34.37 -20.46
C THR A 275 -3.27 33.14 -19.77
N THR A 276 -2.43 32.48 -18.97
CA THR A 276 -2.79 31.29 -18.19
C THR A 276 -2.83 31.62 -16.70
N THR A 277 -3.92 31.22 -16.03
CA THR A 277 -4.03 31.22 -14.57
C THR A 277 -4.03 29.79 -14.05
N SER A 278 -3.32 29.52 -12.96
CA SER A 278 -3.22 28.16 -12.40
C SER A 278 -3.66 28.10 -10.94
N THR A 279 -4.39 27.04 -10.58
CA THR A 279 -4.72 26.66 -9.20
C THR A 279 -4.19 25.26 -8.88
N SER A 280 -3.86 25.02 -7.61
CA SER A 280 -3.36 23.74 -7.12
C SER A 280 -4.43 23.06 -6.27
N ASP A 281 -4.91 21.91 -6.71
CA ASP A 281 -6.04 21.20 -6.13
C ASP A 281 -5.56 19.83 -5.59
N PRO A 282 -5.50 19.63 -4.26
CA PRO A 282 -5.12 18.35 -3.68
C PRO A 282 -6.19 17.28 -3.94
N PHE A 283 -5.77 16.03 -4.11
CA PHE A 283 -6.67 14.90 -4.33
C PHE A 283 -6.19 13.64 -3.60
N LEU A 284 -7.12 12.76 -3.23
CA LEU A 284 -6.82 11.42 -2.68
C LEU A 284 -7.06 10.31 -3.71
N ASP A 285 -7.87 10.58 -4.73
CA ASP A 285 -8.17 9.68 -5.84
C ASP A 285 -8.42 10.46 -7.14
N LEU A 286 -8.38 9.76 -8.28
CA LEU A 286 -8.80 10.27 -9.58
C LEU A 286 -10.08 9.56 -10.03
N SER A 287 -11.17 10.31 -10.15
CA SER A 287 -12.45 9.78 -10.66
C SER A 287 -12.56 9.99 -12.18
N LEU A 288 -12.29 8.94 -12.95
CA LEU A 288 -12.20 8.95 -14.41
C LEU A 288 -13.55 8.65 -15.08
N HIS A 289 -13.86 9.39 -16.14
CA HIS A 289 -15.01 9.12 -16.99
C HIS A 289 -14.72 7.96 -17.94
N ILE A 290 -15.74 7.14 -18.17
CA ILE A 290 -15.71 6.04 -19.13
C ILE A 290 -16.55 6.46 -20.33
N GLU A 291 -16.01 6.28 -21.52
CA GLU A 291 -16.77 6.46 -22.76
C GLU A 291 -17.12 5.09 -23.35
N ASP A 292 -18.28 5.00 -23.98
CA ASP A 292 -18.64 3.83 -24.76
C ASP A 292 -17.86 3.88 -26.09
N SER A 293 -16.96 2.92 -26.29
CA SER A 293 -16.21 2.81 -27.54
C SER A 293 -17.18 2.46 -28.67
N ASN A 294 -17.57 3.44 -29.49
CA ASN A 294 -18.44 3.20 -30.65
C ASN A 294 -17.78 2.33 -31.74
N ASN A 295 -16.47 2.07 -31.66
CA ASN A 295 -15.67 1.50 -32.75
C ASN A 295 -15.13 0.08 -32.51
N GLY A 296 -15.45 -0.56 -31.37
CA GLY A 296 -15.01 -1.93 -31.08
C GLY A 296 -13.52 -2.12 -30.79
N GLU A 297 -12.73 -1.04 -30.76
CA GLU A 297 -11.38 -1.03 -30.19
C GLU A 297 -11.46 -0.96 -28.66
N GLY A 298 -10.65 -1.76 -27.97
CA GLY A 298 -10.68 -1.84 -26.51
C GLY A 298 -10.35 -0.49 -25.85
N PHE A 299 -11.09 -0.15 -24.80
CA PHE A 299 -10.88 1.08 -24.03
C PHE A 299 -9.82 0.81 -22.94
N THR A 300 -8.81 1.66 -22.84
CA THR A 300 -7.67 1.46 -21.92
C THR A 300 -7.64 2.50 -20.80
N LEU A 301 -6.93 2.21 -19.71
CA LEU A 301 -6.66 3.22 -18.69
C LEU A 301 -5.89 4.44 -19.25
N HIS A 302 -5.06 4.24 -20.27
CA HIS A 302 -4.37 5.33 -20.96
C HIS A 302 -5.37 6.33 -21.57
N ASP A 303 -6.39 5.83 -22.25
CA ASP A 303 -7.42 6.66 -22.88
C ASP A 303 -8.18 7.48 -21.84
N CYS A 304 -8.55 6.86 -20.71
CA CYS A 304 -9.19 7.54 -19.58
C CYS A 304 -8.33 8.70 -19.04
N LEU A 305 -7.03 8.47 -18.84
CA LEU A 305 -6.10 9.46 -18.30
C LEU A 305 -5.81 10.58 -19.30
N MET A 306 -5.62 10.23 -20.58
CA MET A 306 -5.43 11.21 -21.65
C MET A 306 -6.64 12.14 -21.78
N LYS A 307 -7.85 11.59 -21.70
CA LYS A 307 -9.07 12.38 -21.68
C LYS A 307 -9.14 13.27 -20.44
N TYR A 308 -8.80 12.74 -19.27
CA TYR A 308 -8.82 13.49 -18.01
C TYR A 308 -7.91 14.73 -18.01
N ILE A 309 -6.76 14.66 -18.69
CA ILE A 309 -5.83 15.80 -18.82
C ILE A 309 -6.05 16.64 -20.09
N HIS A 310 -7.03 16.29 -20.93
CA HIS A 310 -7.27 17.00 -22.17
C HIS A 310 -7.77 18.43 -21.91
N PRO A 311 -7.30 19.45 -22.65
CA PRO A 311 -7.87 20.78 -22.55
C PRO A 311 -9.33 20.79 -23.01
N GLU A 312 -10.24 21.25 -22.16
CA GLU A 312 -11.66 21.39 -22.48
C GLU A 312 -12.06 22.86 -22.56
N PRO A 313 -12.83 23.27 -23.57
CA PRO A 313 -13.35 24.64 -23.64
C PRO A 313 -14.30 24.90 -22.47
N LEU A 314 -14.11 26.01 -21.78
CA LEU A 314 -15.09 26.47 -20.79
C LEU A 314 -16.41 26.86 -21.48
N PRO A 315 -17.55 26.76 -20.78
CA PRO A 315 -18.83 27.21 -21.31
C PRO A 315 -18.77 28.65 -21.83
N PRO A 316 -19.53 28.98 -22.88
CA PRO A 316 -19.59 30.35 -23.39
C PRO A 316 -19.91 31.35 -22.27
N ASP A 317 -19.23 32.50 -22.29
CA ASP A 317 -19.38 33.60 -21.34
C ASP A 317 -19.10 33.27 -19.85
N SER A 318 -18.49 32.11 -19.55
CA SER A 318 -18.18 31.72 -18.16
C SER A 318 -16.82 32.22 -17.65
N TYR A 319 -16.02 32.90 -18.49
CA TYR A 319 -14.67 33.34 -18.15
C TYR A 319 -14.41 34.80 -18.54
N ASN A 320 -13.97 35.59 -17.55
CA ASN A 320 -13.52 36.97 -17.72
C ASN A 320 -12.00 37.03 -17.65
N CYS A 321 -11.36 37.36 -18.77
CA CYS A 321 -9.90 37.43 -18.83
C CYS A 321 -9.40 38.73 -18.18
N SER A 322 -8.53 38.61 -17.17
CA SER A 322 -7.92 39.74 -16.46
C SER A 322 -6.98 40.58 -17.34
N SER A 323 -6.34 39.98 -18.34
CA SER A 323 -5.47 40.70 -19.28
C SER A 323 -6.24 41.39 -20.41
N CYS A 324 -7.37 40.82 -20.86
CA CYS A 324 -8.22 41.43 -21.88
C CYS A 324 -9.27 42.40 -21.31
N ASN A 325 -9.56 42.31 -20.00
CA ASN A 325 -10.64 43.01 -19.30
C ASN A 325 -12.03 42.84 -19.94
N LYS A 326 -12.35 41.64 -20.43
CA LYS A 326 -13.67 41.30 -21.02
C LYS A 326 -13.91 39.78 -21.06
N PRO A 327 -15.16 39.33 -21.25
CA PRO A 327 -15.47 37.93 -21.48
C PRO A 327 -14.69 37.37 -22.68
N ARG A 328 -14.10 36.19 -22.50
CA ARG A 328 -13.30 35.50 -23.52
C ARG A 328 -13.54 34.00 -23.46
N GLN A 329 -13.42 33.35 -24.61
CA GLN A 329 -13.27 31.90 -24.67
C GLN A 329 -11.94 31.51 -23.99
N ALA A 330 -11.98 30.45 -23.21
CA ALA A 330 -10.82 29.91 -22.54
C ALA A 330 -10.92 28.38 -22.47
N THR A 331 -9.76 27.73 -22.42
CA THR A 331 -9.64 26.28 -22.21
C THR A 331 -9.20 26.02 -20.78
N LYS A 332 -9.81 25.05 -20.11
CA LYS A 332 -9.36 24.50 -18.83
C LYS A 332 -8.63 23.19 -19.06
N GLN A 333 -7.47 23.01 -18.44
CA GLN A 333 -6.69 21.78 -18.49
C GLN A 333 -6.28 21.36 -17.08
N MET A 334 -6.34 20.06 -16.79
CA MET A 334 -5.82 19.48 -15.55
C MET A 334 -4.49 18.75 -15.83
N LYS A 335 -3.50 18.89 -14.96
CA LYS A 335 -2.25 18.11 -15.00
C LYS A 335 -1.86 17.62 -13.62
N LEU A 336 -1.15 16.50 -13.54
CA LEU A 336 -0.63 15.99 -12.27
C LEU A 336 0.62 16.78 -11.86
N SER A 337 0.55 17.55 -10.79
CA SER A 337 1.65 18.39 -10.28
C SER A 337 2.50 17.66 -9.24
N LYS A 338 1.84 16.98 -8.29
CA LYS A 338 2.47 16.10 -7.29
C LYS A 338 1.79 14.74 -7.36
N LEU A 339 2.58 13.68 -7.48
CA LEU A 339 2.06 12.33 -7.54
C LEU A 339 2.01 11.69 -6.14
N PRO A 340 0.95 10.93 -5.82
CA PRO A 340 0.84 10.20 -4.56
C PRO A 340 1.72 8.94 -4.58
N LYS A 341 2.13 8.42 -3.42
CA LYS A 341 2.85 7.13 -3.38
C LYS A 341 1.96 5.96 -3.80
N VAL A 342 0.67 6.06 -3.51
CA VAL A 342 -0.38 5.15 -3.95
C VAL A 342 -1.44 5.95 -4.68
N LEU A 343 -1.56 5.74 -5.99
CA LEU A 343 -2.59 6.32 -6.82
C LEU A 343 -3.86 5.46 -6.74
N CYS A 344 -4.94 6.06 -6.24
CA CYS A 344 -6.29 5.49 -6.29
C CYS A 344 -7.03 6.04 -7.51
N ILE A 345 -7.65 5.16 -8.29
CA ILE A 345 -8.44 5.53 -9.45
C ILE A 345 -9.84 4.93 -9.30
N GLN A 346 -10.86 5.77 -9.42
CA GLN A 346 -12.26 5.36 -9.55
C GLN A 346 -12.68 5.48 -11.01
N PHE A 347 -13.31 4.44 -11.53
CA PHE A 347 -14.00 4.52 -12.82
C PHE A 347 -15.47 4.82 -12.58
N LYS A 348 -15.97 5.94 -13.12
CA LYS A 348 -17.37 6.40 -12.96
C LYS A 348 -18.32 5.51 -13.75
N ARG A 349 -18.55 4.29 -13.24
CA ARG A 349 -19.42 3.27 -13.86
C ARG A 349 -20.90 3.52 -13.66
N PHE A 350 -21.29 4.49 -12.85
CA PHE A 350 -22.69 4.76 -12.55
C PHE A 350 -23.07 6.12 -13.13
N SER A 351 -23.95 6.12 -14.13
CA SER A 351 -24.50 7.34 -14.72
C SER A 351 -25.95 7.51 -14.29
N GLN A 352 -26.32 8.72 -13.85
CA GLN A 352 -27.71 9.07 -13.52
C GLN A 352 -28.47 9.69 -14.70
N TYR A 353 -27.80 9.99 -15.82
CA TYR A 353 -28.37 10.68 -16.97
C TYR A 353 -28.05 9.95 -18.28
N PRO A 354 -28.99 9.87 -19.25
CA PRO A 354 -30.40 10.30 -19.18
C PRO A 354 -31.29 9.33 -18.37
N THR A 355 -30.84 8.10 -18.18
CA THR A 355 -31.46 7.09 -17.30
C THR A 355 -30.38 6.47 -16.42
N PRO A 356 -30.66 6.22 -15.12
CA PRO A 356 -29.76 5.48 -14.26
C PRO A 356 -29.32 4.18 -14.94
N SER A 357 -28.03 4.07 -15.25
CA SER A 357 -27.44 2.85 -15.80
C SER A 357 -26.02 2.61 -15.29
N LYS A 358 -25.61 1.34 -15.32
CA LYS A 358 -24.24 0.94 -15.09
C LYS A 358 -23.51 0.81 -16.43
N ILE A 359 -22.30 1.37 -16.51
CA ILE A 359 -21.38 1.28 -17.62
C ILE A 359 -20.49 0.05 -17.39
N ASP A 360 -20.78 -1.02 -18.12
CA ASP A 360 -20.04 -2.28 -18.07
C ASP A 360 -18.93 -2.36 -19.14
N THR A 361 -18.60 -1.24 -19.79
CA THR A 361 -17.50 -1.14 -20.76
C THR A 361 -16.19 -1.65 -20.12
N PRO A 362 -15.55 -2.69 -20.70
CA PRO A 362 -14.29 -3.22 -20.20
C PRO A 362 -13.18 -2.17 -20.30
N ILE A 363 -12.29 -2.15 -19.31
CA ILE A 363 -11.14 -1.23 -19.28
C ILE A 363 -9.88 -2.06 -19.07
N GLN A 364 -9.02 -2.08 -20.07
CA GLN A 364 -7.75 -2.80 -19.95
C GLN A 364 -6.80 -2.03 -19.02
N LEU A 365 -6.33 -2.72 -17.98
CA LEU A 365 -5.39 -2.19 -17.01
C LEU A 365 -3.95 -2.64 -17.34
N PRO A 366 -2.99 -1.71 -17.46
CA PRO A 366 -1.59 -2.09 -17.60
C PRO A 366 -1.01 -2.54 -16.25
N LYS A 367 -0.12 -3.54 -16.26
CA LYS A 367 0.64 -3.92 -15.04
C LYS A 367 1.45 -2.76 -14.47
N TYR A 368 2.11 -2.03 -15.36
CA TYR A 368 2.92 -0.85 -15.04
C TYR A 368 2.31 0.38 -15.70
N LEU A 369 2.17 1.45 -14.93
CA LEU A 369 1.65 2.73 -15.38
C LEU A 369 2.74 3.78 -15.26
N ASP A 370 3.14 4.37 -16.38
CA ASP A 370 4.01 5.54 -16.40
C ASP A 370 3.15 6.80 -16.40
N LEU A 371 3.29 7.63 -15.36
CA LEU A 371 2.53 8.85 -15.19
C LEU A 371 3.20 10.10 -15.79
N LEU A 372 4.43 10.00 -16.31
CA LEU A 372 5.23 11.14 -16.76
C LEU A 372 4.47 12.00 -17.78
N GLN A 373 3.82 11.35 -18.75
CA GLN A 373 3.09 12.04 -19.82
C GLN A 373 1.83 12.78 -19.34
N TYR A 374 1.35 12.50 -18.13
CA TYR A 374 0.20 13.19 -17.53
C TYR A 374 0.62 14.23 -16.48
N SER A 375 1.93 14.37 -16.22
CA SER A 375 2.48 15.26 -15.22
C SER A 375 2.83 16.64 -15.77
N HIS A 376 2.81 17.65 -14.89
CA HIS A 376 3.18 19.02 -15.20
C HIS A 376 4.72 19.20 -15.27
N SER A 377 5.48 18.40 -14.53
CA SER A 377 6.94 18.47 -14.48
C SER A 377 7.59 17.51 -15.47
N ASN A 378 8.42 18.05 -16.36
CA ASN A 378 9.45 17.32 -17.09
C ASN A 378 10.75 17.34 -16.26
N GLU A 379 10.73 16.84 -15.02
CA GLU A 379 11.99 16.69 -14.29
C GLU A 379 12.79 15.56 -14.93
N GLU A 380 13.99 15.87 -15.42
CA GLU A 380 14.92 14.88 -15.96
C GLU A 380 15.15 13.79 -14.91
N SER A 381 14.72 12.57 -15.23
CA SER A 381 14.90 11.40 -14.39
C SER A 381 16.38 11.20 -14.06
N THR A 382 16.70 11.05 -12.77
CA THR A 382 17.97 10.45 -12.37
C THR A 382 18.05 9.02 -12.93
N PRO A 383 19.21 8.57 -13.46
CA PRO A 383 19.31 7.23 -14.02
C PRO A 383 19.03 6.16 -12.96
N GLY A 384 17.93 5.42 -13.13
CA GLY A 384 17.63 4.18 -12.39
C GLY A 384 16.37 4.16 -11.51
N LEU A 385 15.73 5.30 -11.22
CA LEU A 385 14.47 5.35 -10.45
C LEU A 385 13.54 6.42 -11.04
N SER A 386 12.58 5.99 -11.88
CA SER A 386 11.55 6.91 -12.38
C SER A 386 10.51 7.15 -11.28
N PRO A 387 10.33 8.39 -10.79
CA PRO A 387 9.27 8.71 -9.81
C PRO A 387 7.86 8.65 -10.43
N TYR A 388 7.77 8.28 -11.70
CA TYR A 388 6.53 8.21 -12.48
C TYR A 388 6.08 6.77 -12.77
N GLN A 389 6.89 5.76 -12.44
CA GLN A 389 6.55 4.35 -12.67
C GLN A 389 5.77 3.78 -11.51
N TYR A 390 4.57 3.30 -11.79
CA TYR A 390 3.69 2.65 -10.82
C TYR A 390 3.40 1.23 -11.23
N GLN A 391 3.14 0.36 -10.26
CA GLN A 391 2.69 -1.00 -10.48
C GLN A 391 1.33 -1.22 -9.84
N LEU A 392 0.43 -1.87 -10.58
CA LEU A 392 -0.89 -2.28 -10.09
C LEU A 392 -0.74 -3.30 -8.96
N PHE A 393 -1.40 -3.07 -7.83
CA PHE A 393 -1.39 -4.03 -6.70
C PHE A 393 -2.77 -4.40 -6.17
N ALA A 394 -3.82 -3.62 -6.47
CA ALA A 394 -5.19 -3.98 -6.12
C ALA A 394 -6.21 -3.52 -7.15
N VAL A 395 -7.26 -4.31 -7.37
CA VAL A 395 -8.39 -4.02 -8.26
C VAL A 395 -9.69 -4.44 -7.58
N VAL A 396 -10.61 -3.50 -7.38
CA VAL A 396 -11.94 -3.78 -6.84
C VAL A 396 -12.93 -3.77 -8.00
N ASN A 397 -13.69 -4.85 -8.15
CA ASN A 397 -14.72 -4.99 -9.18
C ASN A 397 -16.11 -4.97 -8.56
N HIS A 398 -17.07 -4.39 -9.28
CA HIS A 398 -18.48 -4.44 -8.92
C HIS A 398 -19.25 -5.34 -9.90
N ILE A 399 -19.84 -6.41 -9.39
CA ILE A 399 -20.67 -7.36 -10.14
C ILE A 399 -22.13 -7.09 -9.81
N GLY A 400 -22.98 -6.89 -10.80
CA GLY A 400 -24.39 -6.55 -10.59
C GLY A 400 -24.78 -5.23 -11.23
N SER A 401 -25.90 -4.68 -10.77
CA SER A 401 -26.60 -3.51 -11.32
C SER A 401 -26.26 -2.22 -10.55
N LEU A 402 -27.10 -1.19 -10.64
CA LEU A 402 -26.93 0.05 -9.86
C LEU A 402 -27.35 -0.10 -8.40
N ASP A 403 -28.51 -0.70 -8.17
CA ASP A 403 -29.17 -0.74 -6.85
C ASP A 403 -28.83 -2.01 -6.06
N THR A 404 -28.19 -2.98 -6.70
CA THR A 404 -27.70 -4.19 -6.06
C THR A 404 -26.49 -4.76 -6.78
N GLY A 405 -25.54 -5.26 -6.01
CA GLY A 405 -24.42 -6.00 -6.53
C GLY A 405 -23.49 -6.56 -5.47
N HIS A 406 -22.28 -6.88 -5.90
CA HIS A 406 -21.29 -7.57 -5.10
C HIS A 406 -19.89 -7.10 -5.46
N TYR A 407 -19.12 -6.74 -4.43
CA TYR A 407 -17.74 -6.34 -4.59
C TYR A 407 -16.79 -7.51 -4.39
N VAL A 408 -15.82 -7.65 -5.29
CA VAL A 408 -14.69 -8.56 -5.16
C VAL A 408 -13.39 -7.79 -5.33
N ASN A 409 -12.29 -8.29 -4.75
CA ASN A 409 -11.00 -7.62 -4.81
C ASN A 409 -9.91 -8.56 -5.34
N TYR A 410 -9.18 -8.15 -6.36
CA TYR A 410 -7.92 -8.78 -6.74
C TYR A 410 -6.78 -8.04 -6.05
N CYS A 411 -5.97 -8.72 -5.24
CA CYS A 411 -4.76 -8.12 -4.67
C CYS A 411 -3.49 -8.91 -5.06
N TRP A 412 -2.42 -8.18 -5.32
CA TRP A 412 -1.09 -8.70 -5.56
C TRP A 412 -0.43 -9.02 -4.23
N ASN A 413 0.02 -10.26 -4.07
CA ASN A 413 0.80 -10.67 -2.91
C ASN A 413 1.86 -11.68 -3.32
N ARG A 414 3.12 -11.42 -2.93
CA ARG A 414 4.25 -12.35 -3.16
C ARG A 414 4.34 -12.89 -4.59
N ASN A 415 4.31 -11.98 -5.56
CA ASN A 415 4.41 -12.29 -6.99
C ASN A 415 3.23 -13.06 -7.61
N ARG A 416 2.06 -13.05 -6.97
CA ARG A 416 0.84 -13.68 -7.48
C ARG A 416 -0.37 -12.82 -7.20
N TRP A 417 -1.36 -12.93 -8.06
CA TRP A 417 -2.68 -12.36 -7.83
C TRP A 417 -3.58 -13.33 -7.08
N TYR A 418 -4.39 -12.78 -6.18
CA TYR A 418 -5.43 -13.50 -5.50
C TYR A 418 -6.75 -12.75 -5.63
N LEU A 419 -7.81 -13.47 -5.97
CA LEU A 419 -9.18 -13.01 -5.91
C LEU A 419 -9.72 -13.26 -4.50
N PHE A 420 -10.07 -12.19 -3.82
CA PHE A 420 -10.75 -12.17 -2.55
C PHE A 420 -12.24 -11.91 -2.79
N ASN A 421 -13.03 -12.94 -2.56
CA ASN A 421 -14.48 -12.91 -2.58
C ASN A 421 -14.97 -13.18 -1.16
N ASP A 422 -15.04 -12.12 -0.34
CA ASP A 422 -15.26 -12.23 1.10
C ASP A 422 -14.29 -13.23 1.75
N GLN A 423 -14.81 -14.33 2.26
CA GLN A 423 -14.03 -15.35 2.97
C GLN A 423 -13.32 -16.31 2.01
N GLU A 424 -13.72 -16.33 0.75
CA GLU A 424 -13.16 -17.19 -0.28
C GLU A 424 -11.97 -16.52 -0.97
N ILE A 425 -10.89 -17.28 -1.13
CA ILE A 425 -9.66 -16.81 -1.76
C ILE A 425 -9.32 -17.76 -2.89
N GLN A 426 -9.13 -17.23 -4.08
CA GLN A 426 -8.75 -17.99 -5.27
C GLN A 426 -7.46 -17.41 -5.86
N LEU A 427 -6.63 -18.26 -6.47
CA LEU A 427 -5.50 -17.77 -7.25
C LEU A 427 -6.04 -17.19 -8.56
N ALA A 428 -5.56 -16.00 -8.94
CA ALA A 428 -5.89 -15.39 -10.21
C ALA A 428 -4.62 -15.25 -11.06
N ASN A 429 -4.78 -15.25 -12.37
CA ASN A 429 -3.69 -14.97 -13.30
C ASN A 429 -3.71 -13.51 -13.80
N ASP A 430 -2.62 -13.08 -14.42
CA ASP A 430 -2.46 -11.71 -14.90
C ASP A 430 -3.56 -11.31 -15.92
N GLU A 431 -3.93 -12.21 -16.82
CA GLU A 431 -4.93 -11.95 -17.87
C GLU A 431 -6.33 -11.73 -17.27
N GLU A 432 -6.71 -12.52 -16.28
CA GLU A 432 -7.97 -12.37 -15.54
C GLU A 432 -8.06 -11.01 -14.85
N VAL A 433 -6.96 -10.52 -14.27
CA VAL A 433 -6.93 -9.25 -13.53
C VAL A 433 -6.94 -8.06 -14.48
N TYR A 434 -6.06 -8.07 -15.48
CA TYR A 434 -5.84 -6.93 -16.39
C TYR A 434 -7.00 -6.71 -17.37
N ASN A 435 -7.79 -7.75 -17.66
CA ASN A 435 -8.99 -7.66 -18.49
C ASN A 435 -10.29 -7.71 -17.66
N SER A 436 -10.20 -7.56 -16.34
CA SER A 436 -11.39 -7.51 -15.50
C SER A 436 -12.17 -6.19 -15.68
N ASN A 437 -13.28 -6.03 -14.95
CA ASN A 437 -14.12 -4.82 -15.00
C ASN A 437 -13.89 -3.94 -13.76
N PRO A 438 -12.82 -3.13 -13.72
CA PRO A 438 -12.41 -2.39 -12.53
C PRO A 438 -13.41 -1.30 -12.17
N TYR A 439 -13.88 -1.30 -10.93
CA TYR A 439 -14.57 -0.16 -10.31
C TYR A 439 -13.55 0.79 -9.64
N LEU A 440 -12.62 0.22 -8.87
CA LEU A 440 -11.46 0.92 -8.33
C LEU A 440 -10.19 0.16 -8.72
N CYS A 441 -9.10 0.88 -8.95
CA CYS A 441 -7.77 0.28 -9.00
C CYS A 441 -6.74 1.11 -8.26
N PHE A 442 -5.73 0.41 -7.74
CA PHE A 442 -4.70 0.98 -6.89
C PHE A 442 -3.32 0.65 -7.45
N TYR A 443 -2.58 1.71 -7.71
CA TYR A 443 -1.23 1.67 -8.25
C TYR A 443 -0.27 2.20 -7.19
N MET A 444 0.82 1.49 -6.92
CA MET A 444 1.85 1.94 -5.99
C MET A 444 3.11 2.29 -6.76
N LEU A 445 3.80 3.35 -6.36
CA LEU A 445 5.08 3.74 -6.93
C LEU A 445 6.02 2.53 -6.94
N SER A 446 6.51 2.14 -8.12
CA SER A 446 7.30 0.92 -8.31
C SER A 446 8.52 0.90 -7.41
N THR A 447 9.16 2.06 -7.17
CA THR A 447 10.29 2.15 -6.24
C THR A 447 9.96 1.67 -4.83
N LEU A 448 8.71 1.77 -4.36
CA LEU A 448 8.30 1.29 -3.03
C LEU A 448 8.05 -0.22 -3.00
N LEU A 449 7.78 -0.81 -4.17
CA LEU A 449 7.68 -2.25 -4.35
C LEU A 449 9.06 -2.87 -4.65
N THR A 450 9.94 -2.12 -5.32
CA THR A 450 11.30 -2.52 -5.73
C THR A 450 12.39 -2.09 -4.75
N ASP A 451 12.13 -1.19 -3.79
CA ASP A 451 13.04 -0.94 -2.66
C ASP A 451 13.13 -2.16 -1.72
N ASN A 452 12.34 -3.21 -2.00
CA ASN A 452 12.55 -4.59 -1.53
C ASN A 452 12.79 -5.63 -2.64
N LEU A 453 12.84 -5.23 -3.91
CA LEU A 453 13.10 -6.06 -5.09
C LEU A 453 13.75 -5.22 -6.20
N GLY A 454 15.04 -4.91 -6.08
CA GLY A 454 15.79 -4.34 -7.19
C GLY A 454 15.84 -5.33 -8.36
N ARG A 455 15.40 -4.88 -9.55
CA ARG A 455 15.74 -5.30 -10.93
C ARG A 455 14.76 -4.58 -11.87
N GLY A 456 15.15 -3.80 -12.88
CA GLY A 456 16.41 -3.77 -13.61
C GLY A 456 16.46 -4.95 -14.58
N ASP A 457 15.89 -4.76 -15.77
CA ASP A 457 16.23 -5.54 -16.98
C ASP A 457 17.66 -5.24 -17.44
#